data_AF-A0A2J8K9A0-F1
#
_entry.id   AF-A0A2J8K9A0-F1
#
_cell.length_a   1.000
_cell.length_b   1.000
_cell.length_c   1.000
_cell.angle_alpha   90.00
_cell.angle_beta   90.00
_cell.angle_gamma   90.00
#
_symmetry.space_group_name_H-M   'P 1'
#
loop_
_entity.id
_entity.type
_entity.pdbx_description
1 polymer ?
#
loop_
_entity_poly.entity_id
_entity_poly.type
_entity_poly.pdbx_seq_one_letter_code
_entity_poly.pdbx_strand_id
1 'polypeptide(L)'
;RFVTVWKQSIPSTSQKCKHPEDSENNFFEGFPSRYWLPAFFFPQAFLAAVLQDYGRSRGIAVDALTFTHHVISDTTDKDEKFSVFMPKKLNIVRRAFKGSASSHTGVYIFGLFIEGARWNHEQKILEDSLPLEMCCDFPDIHFLPTKISTKTPNASNQTDSELYAFECPVYQTPERSRILATTGLPTNFLTSVYLSTKKPPSHWITMRVALLCEKNEK
;
A
#
# COMPACT_ATOMS: atom_id res chain seq x y z
N ARG A 1 -38.96 -48.23 25.36
CA ARG A 1 -37.94 -47.39 24.68
C ARG A 1 -36.61 -48.10 24.82
N PHE A 2 -36.27 -48.93 23.84
CA PHE A 2 -35.07 -49.78 23.88
C PHE A 2 -33.85 -48.99 23.40
N VAL A 3 -32.81 -48.98 24.23
CA VAL A 3 -31.45 -48.55 23.90
C VAL A 3 -30.74 -49.72 23.23
N THR A 4 -30.04 -49.48 22.13
CA THR A 4 -29.06 -50.45 21.60
C THR A 4 -27.74 -49.74 21.33
N VAL A 5 -26.77 -50.11 22.16
CA VAL A 5 -25.34 -49.88 21.97
C VAL A 5 -24.86 -50.84 20.88
N TRP A 6 -24.16 -50.34 19.88
CA TRP A 6 -23.36 -51.16 18.96
C TRP A 6 -21.91 -50.71 19.00
N LYS A 7 -21.04 -51.60 19.48
CA LYS A 7 -19.59 -51.56 19.38
C LYS A 7 -19.21 -52.45 18.18
N GLN A 8 -18.47 -51.93 17.21
CA GLN A 8 -17.63 -52.77 16.36
C GLN A 8 -16.26 -52.12 16.09
N SER A 9 -15.29 -53.02 16.11
CA SER A 9 -13.83 -52.97 16.13
C SER A 9 -13.16 -52.43 14.87
N ILE A 10 -11.98 -51.83 15.07
CA ILE A 10 -11.01 -51.44 14.04
C ILE A 10 -10.26 -52.69 13.55
N PRO A 11 -9.95 -52.79 12.24
CA PRO A 11 -8.73 -53.41 11.77
C PRO A 11 -7.80 -52.36 11.14
N SER A 12 -6.55 -52.32 11.62
CA SER A 12 -5.46 -51.61 10.96
C SER A 12 -5.01 -52.40 9.74
N THR A 13 -5.08 -51.78 8.55
CA THR A 13 -4.31 -52.25 7.41
C THR A 13 -3.62 -51.05 6.78
N SER A 14 -2.29 -51.08 6.86
CA SER A 14 -1.36 -50.19 6.20
C SER A 14 -1.53 -50.25 4.69
N GLN A 15 -2.09 -49.20 4.10
CA GLN A 15 -2.02 -49.00 2.66
C GLN A 15 -1.33 -47.65 2.42
N LYS A 16 -0.02 -47.75 2.13
CA LYS A 16 0.78 -46.65 1.57
C LYS A 16 0.07 -46.16 0.30
N CYS A 17 -0.57 -45.00 0.35
CA CYS A 17 -0.97 -44.28 -0.84
C CYS A 17 0.30 -43.90 -1.60
N LYS A 18 0.50 -44.50 -2.77
CA LYS A 18 1.50 -44.06 -3.74
C LYS A 18 1.07 -42.69 -4.24
N HIS A 19 1.94 -41.71 -4.04
CA HIS A 19 1.91 -40.40 -4.66
C HIS A 19 1.82 -40.55 -6.19
N PRO A 20 0.86 -39.93 -6.88
CA PRO A 20 1.18 -39.29 -8.14
C PRO A 20 2.00 -38.05 -7.78
N GLU A 21 3.21 -37.92 -8.34
CA GLU A 21 3.93 -36.65 -8.38
C GLU A 21 3.16 -35.69 -9.28
N ASP A 22 2.06 -35.16 -8.76
CA ASP A 22 1.44 -33.99 -9.33
C ASP A 22 2.29 -32.81 -8.89
N SER A 23 3.14 -32.37 -9.82
CA SER A 23 3.82 -31.08 -9.85
C SER A 23 3.09 -30.08 -8.94
N GLU A 24 3.72 -29.71 -7.81
CA GLU A 24 3.26 -28.62 -6.97
C GLU A 24 3.26 -27.35 -7.84
N ASN A 25 2.15 -27.12 -8.54
CA ASN A 25 1.85 -25.86 -9.18
C ASN A 25 1.70 -24.87 -8.05
N ASN A 26 2.79 -24.17 -7.76
CA ASN A 26 2.85 -23.11 -6.78
C ASN A 26 1.74 -22.11 -7.08
N PHE A 27 0.67 -22.10 -6.27
CA PHE A 27 -0.39 -21.09 -6.29
C PHE A 27 0.13 -19.64 -6.12
N PHE A 28 1.43 -19.48 -5.85
CA PHE A 28 2.14 -18.21 -5.78
C PHE A 28 2.42 -17.56 -7.14
N GLU A 29 2.07 -18.20 -8.26
CA GLU A 29 2.21 -17.64 -9.62
C GLU A 29 1.10 -16.64 -10.00
N GLY A 30 0.59 -15.83 -9.06
CA GLY A 30 -0.69 -15.11 -9.26
C GLY A 30 -0.82 -13.68 -8.75
N PHE A 31 0.08 -13.17 -7.90
CA PHE A 31 -0.09 -11.82 -7.35
C PHE A 31 0.66 -10.75 -8.15
N PRO A 32 0.02 -9.61 -8.47
CA PRO A 32 0.69 -8.44 -9.06
C PRO A 32 1.88 -7.99 -8.21
N SER A 33 2.99 -7.60 -8.84
CA SER A 33 4.12 -7.01 -8.12
C SER A 33 3.83 -5.61 -7.60
N ARG A 34 2.86 -4.92 -8.22
CA ARG A 34 2.43 -3.57 -7.90
C ARG A 34 0.91 -3.44 -8.08
N TYR A 35 0.29 -2.63 -7.25
CA TYR A 35 -1.16 -2.42 -7.22
C TYR A 35 -1.51 -0.99 -7.58
N TRP A 36 -2.37 -0.83 -8.59
CA TRP A 36 -2.94 0.47 -8.94
C TRP A 36 -4.05 0.79 -7.94
N LEU A 37 -3.75 1.53 -6.88
CA LEU A 37 -4.72 1.79 -5.80
C LEU A 37 -6.03 2.45 -6.30
N PRO A 38 -6.01 3.38 -7.27
CA PRO A 38 -7.23 3.91 -7.90
C PRO A 38 -8.13 2.87 -8.56
N ALA A 39 -7.63 1.68 -8.90
CA ALA A 39 -8.43 0.64 -9.55
C ALA A 39 -9.41 -0.05 -8.58
N PHE A 40 -9.23 0.11 -7.27
CA PHE A 40 -10.05 -0.56 -6.27
C PHE A 40 -11.33 0.24 -5.99
N PHE A 41 -12.47 -0.45 -6.02
CA PHE A 41 -13.74 0.14 -5.55
C PHE A 41 -13.71 0.48 -4.06
N PHE A 42 -13.01 -0.33 -3.26
CA PHE A 42 -12.85 -0.09 -1.82
C PHE A 42 -11.39 -0.28 -1.38
N PRO A 43 -10.51 0.73 -1.63
CA PRO A 43 -9.07 0.63 -1.36
C PRO A 43 -8.75 0.38 0.12
N GLN A 44 -9.58 0.88 1.04
CA GLN A 44 -9.39 0.68 2.48
C GLN A 44 -9.47 -0.80 2.88
N ALA A 45 -10.40 -1.58 2.31
CA ALA A 45 -10.47 -3.02 2.57
C ALA A 45 -9.24 -3.75 2.03
N PHE A 46 -8.70 -3.34 0.89
CA PHE A 46 -7.45 -3.90 0.38
C PHE A 46 -6.29 -3.67 1.35
N LEU A 47 -6.10 -2.44 1.83
CA LEU A 47 -5.07 -2.11 2.82
C LEU A 47 -5.27 -2.88 4.13
N ALA A 48 -6.51 -3.00 4.61
CA ALA A 48 -6.83 -3.79 5.80
C ALA A 48 -6.53 -5.28 5.58
N ALA A 49 -6.82 -5.83 4.40
CA ALA A 49 -6.52 -7.22 4.07
C ALA A 49 -5.01 -7.50 4.10
N VAL A 50 -4.18 -6.57 3.60
CA VAL A 50 -2.71 -6.66 3.67
C VAL A 50 -2.23 -6.71 5.13
N LEU A 51 -2.76 -5.84 6.01
CA LEU A 51 -2.41 -5.89 7.44
C LEU A 51 -2.90 -7.16 8.11
N GLN A 52 -4.10 -7.64 7.78
CA GLN A 52 -4.66 -8.87 8.32
C GLN A 52 -3.84 -10.10 7.91
N ASP A 53 -3.42 -10.20 6.65
CA ASP A 53 -2.59 -11.29 6.15
C ASP A 53 -1.22 -11.32 6.85
N TYR A 54 -0.58 -10.16 6.97
CA TYR A 54 0.66 -10.01 7.73
C TYR A 54 0.49 -10.34 9.23
N GLY A 55 -0.61 -9.91 9.83
CA GLY A 55 -0.92 -10.20 11.23
C GLY A 55 -1.14 -11.70 11.47
N ARG A 56 -1.93 -12.37 10.62
CA ARG A 56 -2.21 -13.81 10.70
C ARG A 56 -0.94 -14.65 10.53
N SER A 57 -0.10 -14.33 9.55
CA SER A 57 1.16 -15.06 9.31
C SER A 57 2.17 -14.94 10.45
N ARG A 58 2.05 -13.92 11.31
CA ARG A 58 2.97 -13.66 12.43
C ARG A 58 2.35 -13.76 13.82
N GLY A 59 1.06 -14.10 13.92
CA GLY A 59 0.33 -14.14 15.18
C GLY A 59 0.22 -12.79 15.89
N ILE A 60 0.16 -11.68 15.15
CA ILE A 60 0.03 -10.32 15.69
C ILE A 60 -1.41 -9.84 15.43
N ALA A 61 -2.04 -9.26 16.46
CA ALA A 61 -3.36 -8.66 16.31
C ALA A 61 -3.30 -7.45 15.36
N VAL A 62 -4.33 -7.30 14.51
CA VAL A 62 -4.34 -6.30 13.42
C VAL A 62 -4.34 -4.86 13.93
N ASP A 63 -4.92 -4.64 15.10
CA ASP A 63 -4.96 -3.35 15.82
C ASP A 63 -3.57 -2.90 16.29
N ALA A 64 -2.61 -3.82 16.41
CA ALA A 64 -1.22 -3.53 16.74
C ALA A 64 -0.34 -3.27 15.50
N LEU A 65 -0.93 -3.21 14.30
CA LEU A 65 -0.22 -3.05 13.03
C LEU A 65 -0.54 -1.73 12.34
N THR A 66 0.45 -1.19 11.64
CA THR A 66 0.34 -0.02 10.76
C THR A 66 1.32 -0.15 9.60
N PHE A 67 1.25 0.75 8.63
CA PHE A 67 2.20 0.82 7.52
C PHE A 67 3.35 1.78 7.81
N THR A 68 4.56 1.34 7.50
CA THR A 68 5.69 2.23 7.21
C THR A 68 5.76 2.41 5.70
N HIS A 69 6.09 3.62 5.24
CA HIS A 69 6.02 4.00 3.84
C HIS A 69 7.41 4.35 3.30
N HIS A 70 7.73 3.84 2.11
CA HIS A 70 8.95 4.22 1.40
C HIS A 70 8.60 4.64 -0.01
N VAL A 71 8.88 5.90 -0.36
CA VAL A 71 8.73 6.38 -1.74
C VAL A 71 9.85 5.79 -2.59
N ILE A 72 9.46 5.10 -3.66
CA ILE A 72 10.38 4.43 -4.56
C ILE A 72 10.79 5.41 -5.65
N SER A 73 12.08 5.69 -5.75
CA SER A 73 12.62 6.42 -6.89
C SER A 73 12.43 5.58 -8.14
N ASP A 74 11.87 6.18 -9.20
CA ASP A 74 11.76 5.56 -10.52
C ASP A 74 13.16 5.11 -10.96
N THR A 75 13.43 3.81 -10.86
CA THR A 75 14.62 3.16 -11.43
C THR A 75 14.34 2.64 -12.84
N THR A 76 13.29 3.17 -13.49
CA THR A 76 12.90 2.83 -14.86
C THR A 76 13.76 3.53 -15.92
N ASP A 77 15.09 3.55 -15.74
CA ASP A 77 16.05 4.03 -16.74
C ASP A 77 16.21 3.10 -17.96
N LYS A 78 15.29 2.13 -18.18
CA LYS A 78 15.39 1.21 -19.32
C LYS A 78 14.12 1.04 -20.17
N ASP A 79 12.98 1.56 -19.74
CA ASP A 79 11.70 1.36 -20.45
C ASP A 79 11.06 2.65 -21.00
N GLU A 80 11.66 3.82 -20.75
CA GLU A 80 11.25 5.12 -21.29
C GLU A 80 11.10 5.13 -22.82
N LYS A 81 11.85 4.27 -23.55
CA LYS A 81 11.70 4.17 -25.01
C LYS A 81 10.39 3.53 -25.48
N PHE A 82 9.63 2.86 -24.61
CA PHE A 82 8.36 2.20 -24.96
C PHE A 82 7.10 2.96 -24.52
N SER A 83 7.24 3.97 -23.64
CA SER A 83 6.09 4.76 -23.13
C SER A 83 5.50 5.71 -24.18
N VAL A 84 6.32 6.14 -25.15
CA VAL A 84 5.93 7.13 -26.18
C VAL A 84 4.92 6.59 -27.19
N PHE A 85 4.83 5.27 -27.40
CA PHE A 85 4.03 4.67 -28.47
C PHE A 85 2.79 3.89 -27.98
N MET A 86 2.59 3.73 -26.67
CA MET A 86 1.56 2.84 -26.13
C MET A 86 0.41 3.58 -25.43
N PRO A 87 -0.84 3.14 -25.60
CA PRO A 87 -1.97 3.74 -24.91
C PRO A 87 -1.81 3.61 -23.39
N LYS A 88 -2.12 4.68 -22.63
CA LYS A 88 -1.98 4.77 -21.16
C LYS A 88 -2.48 3.51 -20.42
N LYS A 89 -3.59 2.91 -20.89
CA LYS A 89 -4.19 1.69 -20.34
C LYS A 89 -3.27 0.46 -20.40
N LEU A 90 -2.49 0.30 -21.48
CA LEU A 90 -1.56 -0.82 -21.63
C LEU A 90 -0.33 -0.67 -20.72
N ASN A 91 0.09 0.57 -20.45
CA ASN A 91 1.17 0.87 -19.52
C ASN A 91 0.79 0.47 -18.08
N ILE A 92 -0.45 0.73 -17.67
CA ILE A 92 -0.99 0.35 -16.35
C ILE A 92 -0.98 -1.18 -16.16
N VAL A 93 -1.53 -1.93 -17.12
CA VAL A 93 -1.58 -3.40 -17.03
C VAL A 93 -0.18 -3.97 -16.98
N ARG A 94 0.74 -3.50 -17.84
CA ARG A 94 2.13 -3.92 -17.77
C ARG A 94 2.74 -3.61 -16.41
N ARG A 95 2.58 -2.40 -15.88
CA ARG A 95 3.17 -2.00 -14.59
C ARG A 95 2.66 -2.88 -13.43
N ALA A 96 1.38 -3.23 -13.41
CA ALA A 96 0.80 -4.09 -12.37
C ALA A 96 1.36 -5.54 -12.41
N PHE A 97 1.51 -6.10 -13.62
CA PHE A 97 1.95 -7.50 -13.81
C PHE A 97 3.43 -7.65 -14.22
N LYS A 98 4.25 -6.59 -14.09
CA LYS A 98 5.68 -6.64 -14.44
C LYS A 98 6.46 -7.35 -13.34
N GLY A 99 6.70 -8.64 -13.56
CA GLY A 99 7.50 -9.51 -12.70
C GLY A 99 6.70 -10.15 -11.57
N SER A 100 7.15 -11.32 -11.11
CA SER A 100 6.66 -11.97 -9.89
C SER A 100 7.39 -11.39 -8.68
N ALA A 101 6.65 -10.94 -7.66
CA ALA A 101 7.26 -10.41 -6.44
C ALA A 101 7.83 -11.56 -5.61
N SER A 102 9.16 -11.63 -5.46
CA SER A 102 9.81 -12.64 -4.60
C SER A 102 9.78 -12.30 -3.11
N SER A 103 9.43 -11.06 -2.76
CA SER A 103 9.36 -10.57 -1.38
C SER A 103 7.91 -10.44 -0.92
N HIS A 104 7.47 -11.35 -0.05
CA HIS A 104 6.13 -11.40 0.55
C HIS A 104 5.85 -10.30 1.60
N THR A 105 6.77 -9.36 1.83
CA THR A 105 6.63 -8.39 2.93
C THR A 105 6.15 -7.03 2.41
N GLY A 106 4.83 -6.85 2.45
CA GLY A 106 4.16 -5.60 2.07
C GLY A 106 3.73 -5.53 0.61
N VAL A 107 3.26 -4.35 0.19
CA VAL A 107 2.72 -4.12 -1.16
C VAL A 107 3.25 -2.83 -1.77
N TYR A 108 3.48 -2.82 -3.07
CA TYR A 108 3.80 -1.62 -3.82
C TYR A 108 2.54 -1.01 -4.39
N ILE A 109 2.33 0.28 -4.17
CA ILE A 109 1.16 1.03 -4.62
C ILE A 109 1.60 2.11 -5.59
N PHE A 110 0.85 2.25 -6.70
CA PHE A 110 1.11 3.27 -7.71
C PHE A 110 -0.17 3.97 -8.19
N GLY A 111 0.03 5.03 -8.97
CA GLY A 111 -1.03 5.81 -9.62
C GLY A 111 -1.69 6.82 -8.69
N LEU A 112 -0.97 7.27 -7.66
CA LEU A 112 -1.39 8.38 -6.84
C LEU A 112 -0.94 9.70 -7.47
N PHE A 113 -1.66 10.77 -7.17
CA PHE A 113 -1.30 12.14 -7.49
C PHE A 113 -1.07 12.92 -6.20
N ILE A 114 -0.30 14.00 -6.25
CA ILE A 114 -0.13 14.93 -5.13
C ILE A 114 -0.69 16.30 -5.49
N GLU A 115 -1.55 16.83 -4.61
CA GLU A 115 -2.16 18.15 -4.72
C GLU A 115 -1.51 19.12 -3.74
N GLY A 116 -1.23 20.35 -4.18
CA GLY A 116 -0.69 21.43 -3.33
C GLY A 116 0.79 21.32 -2.98
N ALA A 117 1.49 20.32 -3.51
CA ALA A 117 2.92 20.14 -3.41
C ALA A 117 3.45 19.33 -4.60
N ARG A 118 4.77 19.15 -4.66
CA ARG A 118 5.46 18.25 -5.59
C ARG A 118 6.46 17.37 -4.86
N TRP A 119 6.77 16.21 -5.42
CA TRP A 119 7.85 15.37 -4.92
C TRP A 119 9.17 15.68 -5.64
N ASN A 120 10.22 16.00 -4.90
CA ASN A 120 11.56 16.09 -5.46
C ASN A 120 12.19 14.70 -5.50
N HIS A 121 12.37 14.14 -6.70
CA HIS A 121 12.91 12.79 -6.90
C HIS A 121 14.40 12.67 -6.54
N GLU A 122 15.17 13.74 -6.72
CA GLU A 122 16.61 13.76 -6.43
C GLU A 122 16.86 13.81 -4.92
N GLN A 123 16.17 14.74 -4.25
CA GLN A 123 16.33 14.95 -2.81
C GLN A 123 15.45 14.03 -1.96
N LYS A 124 14.45 13.35 -2.57
CA LYS A 124 13.46 12.49 -1.90
C LYS A 124 12.71 13.21 -0.79
N ILE A 125 12.28 14.44 -1.08
CA ILE A 125 11.53 15.28 -0.16
C ILE A 125 10.36 15.97 -0.83
N LEU A 126 9.40 16.37 -0.01
CA LEU A 126 8.27 17.21 -0.41
C LEU A 126 8.71 18.67 -0.58
N GLU A 127 8.32 19.26 -1.71
CA GLU A 127 8.58 20.66 -2.07
C GLU A 127 7.29 21.36 -2.53
N ASP A 128 7.32 22.70 -2.59
CA ASP A 128 6.19 23.45 -3.12
C ASP A 128 5.99 23.13 -4.60
N SER A 129 4.73 23.13 -5.03
CA SER A 129 4.36 23.01 -6.45
C SER A 129 4.98 24.12 -7.30
N LEU A 130 5.25 23.80 -8.56
CA LEU A 130 5.62 24.82 -9.54
C LEU A 130 4.41 25.70 -9.90
N PRO A 131 4.62 26.95 -10.36
CA PRO A 131 3.53 27.79 -10.84
C PRO A 131 2.67 27.05 -11.88
N LEU A 132 1.35 27.13 -11.72
CA LEU A 132 0.33 26.48 -12.58
C LEU A 132 0.21 24.95 -12.44
N GLU A 133 1.01 24.30 -11.58
CA GLU A 133 0.94 22.86 -11.33
C GLU A 133 0.20 22.55 -10.03
N MET A 134 -1.14 22.54 -10.09
CA MET A 134 -1.97 22.30 -8.89
C MET A 134 -1.94 20.84 -8.42
N CYS A 135 -1.70 19.91 -9.33
CA CYS A 135 -1.72 18.48 -9.08
C CYS A 135 -0.82 17.72 -10.08
N CYS A 136 0.08 16.88 -9.58
CA CYS A 136 1.06 16.12 -10.36
C CYS A 136 1.09 14.64 -9.97
N ASP A 137 1.66 13.80 -10.83
CA ASP A 137 1.84 12.37 -10.56
C ASP A 137 2.78 12.17 -9.35
N PHE A 138 2.46 11.19 -8.50
CA PHE A 138 3.29 10.82 -7.36
C PHE A 138 3.98 9.47 -7.61
N PRO A 139 5.24 9.27 -7.16
CA PRO A 139 5.95 8.02 -7.37
C PRO A 139 5.30 6.83 -6.65
N ASP A 140 5.70 5.62 -7.05
CA ASP A 140 5.32 4.39 -6.38
C ASP A 140 5.72 4.44 -4.89
N ILE A 141 4.88 3.87 -4.03
CA ILE A 141 5.11 3.79 -2.59
C ILE A 141 5.09 2.33 -2.16
N HIS A 142 6.11 1.91 -1.41
CA HIS A 142 6.12 0.63 -0.72
C HIS A 142 5.45 0.75 0.64
N PHE A 143 4.31 0.08 0.79
CA PHE A 143 3.56 -0.03 2.03
C PHE A 143 4.01 -1.29 2.76
N LEU A 144 4.78 -1.09 3.84
CA LEU A 144 5.36 -2.17 4.63
C LEU A 144 4.59 -2.32 5.96
N PRO A 145 3.89 -3.44 6.20
CA PRO A 145 3.28 -3.72 7.50
C PRO A 145 4.33 -3.78 8.62
N THR A 146 4.07 -3.06 9.70
CA THR A 146 4.95 -2.93 10.85
C THR A 146 4.13 -2.88 12.14
N LYS A 147 4.74 -3.20 13.28
CA LYS A 147 4.07 -3.01 14.57
C LYS A 147 4.00 -1.53 14.90
N ILE A 148 2.88 -1.08 15.44
CA ILE A 148 2.76 0.27 15.98
C ILE A 148 3.81 0.43 17.08
N SER A 149 4.76 1.34 16.88
CA SER A 149 5.74 1.68 17.91
C SER A 149 5.10 2.68 18.87
N THR A 150 4.91 2.28 20.13
CA THR A 150 4.47 3.17 21.22
C THR A 150 5.58 4.10 21.71
N LYS A 151 6.82 3.91 21.22
CA LYS A 151 7.89 4.87 21.47
C LYS A 151 7.60 6.08 20.60
N THR A 152 7.09 7.15 21.21
CA THR A 152 7.40 8.51 20.75
C THR A 152 8.89 8.53 20.42
N PRO A 153 9.32 9.03 19.25
CA PRO A 153 10.70 9.42 19.09
C PRO A 153 10.90 10.55 20.10
N ASN A 154 11.33 10.18 21.31
CA ASN A 154 11.83 11.11 22.28
C ASN A 154 12.89 11.91 21.55
N ALA A 155 12.79 13.24 21.67
CA ALA A 155 13.62 14.23 21.01
C ALA A 155 15.10 14.17 21.46
N SER A 156 15.75 13.00 21.38
CA SER A 156 17.05 12.77 21.98
C SER A 156 17.97 11.81 21.23
N ASN A 157 17.66 11.42 19.99
CA ASN A 157 18.67 10.84 19.10
C ASN A 157 18.77 11.71 17.84
N GLN A 158 19.45 12.84 18.00
CA GLN A 158 19.95 13.64 16.91
C GLN A 158 20.88 12.77 16.05
N THR A 159 20.36 12.31 14.93
CA THR A 159 21.15 11.92 13.77
C THR A 159 20.70 12.84 12.64
N ASP A 160 21.35 14.01 12.54
CA ASP A 160 21.75 14.72 11.31
C ASP A 160 20.77 14.87 10.12
N SER A 161 19.48 14.58 10.31
CA SER A 161 18.46 14.85 9.31
C SER A 161 17.65 16.06 9.79
N GLU A 162 17.95 17.22 9.22
CA GLU A 162 17.16 18.45 9.31
C GLU A 162 15.76 18.31 8.66
N LEU A 163 15.25 17.09 8.51
CA LEU A 163 14.02 16.77 7.81
C LEU A 163 12.92 16.42 8.81
N TYR A 164 11.76 17.03 8.61
CA TYR A 164 10.52 16.67 9.26
C TYR A 164 9.84 15.53 8.52
N ALA A 165 8.96 14.81 9.22
CA ALA A 165 8.00 13.90 8.62
C ALA A 165 6.62 14.55 8.61
N PHE A 166 6.06 14.75 7.41
CA PHE A 166 4.69 15.22 7.23
C PHE A 166 3.76 14.02 7.03
N GLU A 167 2.72 13.92 7.88
CA GLU A 167 1.64 12.96 7.71
C GLU A 167 0.69 13.43 6.60
N CYS A 168 0.92 12.95 5.38
CA CYS A 168 0.15 13.31 4.20
C CYS A 168 -1.09 12.42 4.07
N PRO A 169 -2.32 12.96 4.12
CA PRO A 169 -3.53 12.16 3.96
C PRO A 169 -3.69 11.70 2.51
N VAL A 170 -4.20 10.48 2.33
CA VAL A 170 -4.55 9.88 1.04
C VAL A 170 -6.08 9.85 0.90
N TYR A 171 -6.61 10.47 -0.15
CA TYR A 171 -8.03 10.45 -0.46
C TYR A 171 -8.33 9.71 -1.77
N GLN A 172 -9.51 9.12 -1.84
CA GLN A 172 -10.01 8.49 -3.06
C GLN A 172 -10.34 9.51 -4.15
N THR A 173 -10.89 10.66 -3.78
CA THR A 173 -11.30 11.72 -4.70
C THR A 173 -10.75 13.08 -4.26
N PRO A 174 -10.54 14.05 -5.18
CA PRO A 174 -10.11 15.41 -4.83
C PRO A 174 -11.12 16.13 -3.92
N GLU A 175 -12.41 15.86 -4.12
CA GLU A 175 -13.48 16.45 -3.34
C GLU A 175 -13.56 15.77 -1.97
N ARG A 176 -12.77 16.30 -1.02
CA ARG A 176 -12.70 15.82 0.37
C ARG A 176 -14.08 15.88 0.99
N SER A 177 -14.67 14.70 1.17
CA SER A 177 -16.06 14.56 1.55
C SER A 177 -16.30 15.22 2.91
N ARG A 178 -17.38 15.99 3.00
CA ARG A 178 -17.91 16.47 4.29
C ARG A 178 -18.74 15.40 5.00
N ILE A 179 -19.06 14.31 4.31
CA ILE A 179 -19.78 13.17 4.88
C ILE A 179 -18.77 12.31 5.62
N LEU A 180 -19.03 12.09 6.90
CA LEU A 180 -18.22 11.23 7.75
C LEU A 180 -18.77 9.80 7.70
N ALA A 181 -17.87 8.81 7.65
CA ALA A 181 -18.20 7.42 7.88
C ALA A 181 -18.56 7.18 9.35
N THR A 182 -19.04 5.98 9.69
CA THR A 182 -19.34 5.58 11.08
C THR A 182 -18.13 5.66 12.02
N THR A 183 -16.92 5.71 11.45
CA THR A 183 -15.64 5.91 12.15
C THR A 183 -15.31 7.37 12.47
N GLY A 184 -16.12 8.33 12.00
CA GLY A 184 -15.88 9.77 12.19
C GLY A 184 -14.87 10.40 11.23
N LEU A 185 -14.34 9.63 10.26
CA LEU A 185 -13.44 10.10 9.20
C LEU A 185 -14.20 10.40 7.91
N PRO A 186 -13.71 11.30 7.03
CA PRO A 186 -14.31 11.51 5.71
C PRO A 186 -14.48 10.20 4.95
N THR A 187 -15.62 10.00 4.27
CA THR A 187 -15.91 8.75 3.55
C THR A 187 -14.91 8.42 2.45
N ASN A 188 -14.19 9.41 1.93
CA ASN A 188 -13.17 9.23 0.90
C ASN A 188 -11.74 9.25 1.45
N PHE A 189 -11.54 9.32 2.77
CA PHE A 189 -10.22 9.15 3.38
C PHE A 189 -9.82 7.68 3.38
N LEU A 190 -8.61 7.38 2.91
CA LEU A 190 -8.10 6.01 2.78
C LEU A 190 -7.08 5.68 3.86
N THR A 191 -6.03 6.48 3.97
CA THR A 191 -4.91 6.28 4.91
C THR A 191 -4.03 7.54 4.95
N SER A 192 -2.95 7.50 5.74
CA SER A 192 -1.92 8.56 5.79
C SER A 192 -0.56 7.99 5.41
N VAL A 193 0.22 8.76 4.65
CA VAL A 193 1.59 8.43 4.25
C VAL A 193 2.54 9.45 4.86
N TYR A 194 3.60 9.00 5.53
CA TYR A 194 4.63 9.89 6.06
C TYR A 194 5.65 10.25 4.98
N LEU A 195 5.76 11.55 4.68
CA LEU A 195 6.65 12.09 3.66
C LEU A 195 7.74 12.97 4.29
N SER A 196 8.99 12.78 3.88
CA SER A 196 10.12 13.61 4.32
C SER A 196 10.04 15.02 3.73
N THR A 197 10.38 16.03 4.53
CA THR A 197 10.30 17.44 4.10
C THR A 197 11.27 18.34 4.88
N LYS A 198 11.75 19.41 4.26
CA LYS A 198 12.54 20.47 4.92
C LYS A 198 11.68 21.48 5.67
N LYS A 199 10.40 21.60 5.31
CA LYS A 199 9.47 22.56 5.92
C LYS A 199 8.67 21.89 7.04
N PRO A 200 8.29 22.63 8.10
CA PRO A 200 7.50 22.04 9.18
C PRO A 200 6.13 21.55 8.66
N PRO A 201 5.54 20.51 9.28
CA PRO A 201 4.23 19.96 8.89
C PRO A 201 3.11 21.02 8.78
N SER A 202 3.16 22.07 9.60
CA SER A 202 2.19 23.18 9.57
C SER A 202 2.10 23.85 8.20
N HIS A 203 3.21 24.00 7.48
CA HIS A 203 3.23 24.57 6.12
C HIS A 203 2.36 23.74 5.17
N TRP A 204 2.54 22.42 5.18
CA TRP A 204 1.82 21.51 4.28
C TRP A 204 0.35 21.36 4.65
N ILE A 205 0.02 21.46 5.95
CA ILE A 205 -1.37 21.53 6.43
C ILE A 205 -2.04 22.81 5.91
N THR A 206 -1.38 23.97 5.99
CA THR A 206 -1.91 25.24 5.45
C THR A 206 -2.11 25.20 3.94
N MET A 207 -1.18 24.56 3.21
CA MET A 207 -1.30 24.33 1.76
C MET A 207 -2.32 23.23 1.40
N ARG A 208 -2.91 22.57 2.40
CA ARG A 208 -3.88 21.49 2.25
C ARG A 208 -3.36 20.34 1.41
N VAL A 209 -2.07 20.01 1.53
CA VAL A 209 -1.45 18.93 0.75
C VAL A 209 -2.16 17.61 0.99
N ALA A 210 -2.36 16.83 -0.08
CA ALA A 210 -2.79 15.44 0.01
C ALA A 210 -2.35 14.62 -1.18
N LEU A 211 -2.33 13.31 -0.98
CA LEU A 211 -2.29 12.32 -2.05
C LEU A 211 -3.72 11.97 -2.49
N LEU A 212 -3.92 11.78 -3.78
CA LEU A 212 -5.23 11.53 -4.41
C LEU A 212 -5.16 10.31 -5.32
N CYS A 213 -6.22 9.49 -5.36
CA CYS A 213 -6.35 8.42 -6.35
C CYS A 213 -6.85 8.92 -7.73
N GLU A 214 -7.36 10.14 -7.79
CA GLU A 214 -7.95 10.73 -8.99
C GLU A 214 -7.50 12.19 -9.12
N LYS A 215 -7.26 12.64 -10.35
CA LYS A 215 -6.94 14.03 -10.65
C LYS A 215 -8.23 14.83 -10.86
N ASN A 216 -8.29 16.04 -10.33
CA ASN A 216 -9.37 16.97 -10.66
C ASN A 216 -9.10 17.55 -12.06
N GLU A 217 -9.82 17.07 -13.07
CA GLU A 217 -9.81 17.67 -14.41
C GLU A 217 -10.84 18.80 -14.42
N LYS A 218 -10.40 20.02 -14.05
CA LYS A 218 -11.15 21.25 -14.31
C LYS A 218 -10.60 21.96 -15.52
#